data_AF-A0A812J8U0-F1
#
_entry.id   AF-A0A812J8U0-F1
#
_cell.length_a   1.000
_cell.length_b   1.000
_cell.length_c   1.000
_cell.angle_alpha   90.00
_cell.angle_beta   90.00
_cell.angle_gamma   90.00
#
_symmetry.space_group_name_H-M   'P 1'
#
loop_
_entity.id
_entity.type
_entity.pdbx_description
1 polymer ?
#
loop_
_entity_poly.entity_id
_entity_poly.type
_entity_poly.pdbx_seq_one_letter_code
_entity_poly.pdbx_strand_id
1 'polypeptide(L)'
;MGKKGDQKDKAAPSRRQSSKSNIVVPEETQTTAGVPSGASWNAGCLENYHNAIEELLGYWENIAHFDPKMAKMALVDKGVEEKYRCSNNLFRSNLRFNVDPNVPIRQSAIDSIIAYYYEQPATFQETYECVVSQAWANDVSRMKTNAGDVHPVVPVEHIMAFVLAARRDIGDEEKMKAWKFAFLTVSFSYHVCSDADAFWMAQNSRQAKKHADMTMTLTCLQKIFSVLNHKARLEKANGGKEMGVDEFCKLYEENFKHANENERVSDSFVDTALTMGKRVLKDEKLANLLLKADEHPRGSPFDQYTKLQLLIQKGKWDGYVNKWLGSEYMSQRALKGDTFPGGTGGLLIGMLEMKKVLLTSSVGLLGCMLQGMQV
;
A
#
# COMPACT_ATOMS: atom_id res chain seq x y z
N MET A 1 -70.21 28.17 -35.60
CA MET A 1 -69.90 26.86 -34.98
C MET A 1 -68.52 26.45 -35.45
N GLY A 2 -67.45 26.26 -34.69
CA GLY A 2 -67.10 26.42 -33.28
C GLY A 2 -65.58 26.13 -33.23
N LYS A 3 -64.80 27.04 -32.64
CA LYS A 3 -63.34 26.89 -32.46
C LYS A 3 -63.06 25.75 -31.46
N LYS A 4 -62.05 24.92 -31.73
CA LYS A 4 -61.29 24.19 -30.70
C LYS A 4 -59.81 24.22 -31.06
N GLY A 5 -59.03 24.87 -30.20
CA GLY A 5 -57.58 24.75 -30.15
C GLY A 5 -57.23 23.79 -29.02
N ASP A 6 -56.22 22.95 -29.26
CA ASP A 6 -55.63 22.10 -28.23
C ASP A 6 -54.27 22.69 -27.84
N GLN A 7 -54.25 23.24 -26.62
CA GLN A 7 -53.05 23.59 -25.86
C GLN A 7 -52.49 22.30 -25.24
N LYS A 8 -51.25 21.93 -25.58
CA LYS A 8 -50.50 20.88 -24.89
C LYS A 8 -49.54 21.53 -23.88
N ASP A 9 -49.87 21.38 -22.60
CA ASP A 9 -49.02 21.77 -21.48
C ASP A 9 -47.73 20.94 -21.45
N LYS A 10 -46.58 21.63 -21.50
CA LYS A 10 -45.27 21.06 -21.24
C LYS A 10 -45.00 21.12 -19.73
N ALA A 11 -45.10 19.98 -19.05
CA ALA A 11 -44.65 19.84 -17.67
C ALA A 11 -43.11 19.90 -17.60
N ALA A 12 -42.58 20.77 -16.74
CA ALA A 12 -41.16 20.90 -16.45
C ALA A 12 -40.65 19.69 -15.61
N PRO A 13 -39.41 19.22 -15.81
CA PRO A 13 -38.89 18.10 -15.06
C PRO A 13 -38.51 18.51 -13.62
N SER A 14 -39.12 17.81 -12.67
CA SER A 14 -38.85 17.86 -11.23
C SER A 14 -37.38 17.59 -10.92
N ARG A 15 -36.75 18.51 -10.19
CA ARG A 15 -35.37 18.48 -9.70
C ARG A 15 -35.24 17.38 -8.63
N ARG A 16 -34.74 16.20 -9.01
CA ARG A 16 -34.39 15.13 -8.05
C ARG A 16 -33.22 15.60 -7.17
N GLN A 17 -33.48 15.69 -5.87
CA GLN A 17 -32.45 15.85 -4.86
C GLN A 17 -31.53 14.62 -4.87
N SER A 18 -30.23 14.89 -5.00
CA SER A 18 -29.15 13.91 -4.85
C SER A 18 -29.10 13.47 -3.38
N SER A 19 -29.50 12.23 -3.15
CA SER A 19 -29.29 11.52 -1.89
C SER A 19 -27.80 11.25 -1.74
N LYS A 20 -27.16 11.82 -0.71
CA LYS A 20 -25.82 11.45 -0.28
C LYS A 20 -25.79 9.96 0.05
N SER A 21 -25.15 9.16 -0.79
CA SER A 21 -24.87 7.75 -0.51
C SER A 21 -23.75 7.68 0.53
N ASN A 22 -24.08 7.29 1.76
CA ASN A 22 -23.09 6.89 2.75
C ASN A 22 -22.40 5.62 2.24
N ILE A 23 -21.16 5.76 1.78
CA ILE A 23 -20.26 4.64 1.57
C ILE A 23 -19.88 4.15 2.97
N VAL A 24 -20.44 3.01 3.37
CA VAL A 24 -20.01 2.28 4.55
C VAL A 24 -18.65 1.67 4.20
N VAL A 25 -17.57 2.35 4.61
CA VAL A 25 -16.27 1.70 4.78
C VAL A 25 -16.49 0.64 5.86
N PRO A 26 -16.08 -0.63 5.67
CA PRO A 26 -16.22 -1.64 6.70
C PRO A 26 -15.32 -1.27 7.87
N GLU A 27 -15.90 -0.58 8.85
CA GLU A 27 -15.30 -0.21 10.11
C GLU A 27 -15.47 -1.38 11.08
N GLU A 28 -14.59 -2.38 11.00
CA GLU A 28 -14.46 -3.42 12.04
C GLU A 28 -13.00 -3.84 12.23
N THR A 29 -12.29 -3.09 13.07
CA THR A 29 -11.05 -3.54 13.75
C THR A 29 -11.41 -4.49 14.90
N GLN A 30 -11.78 -5.72 14.56
CA GLN A 30 -11.59 -6.82 15.51
C GLN A 30 -10.13 -7.27 15.44
N THR A 31 -9.44 -7.17 16.58
CA THR A 31 -8.06 -7.65 16.78
C THR A 31 -7.98 -9.15 16.47
N THR A 32 -7.41 -9.50 15.33
CA THR A 32 -6.94 -10.87 15.11
C THR A 32 -5.83 -11.17 16.12
N ALA A 33 -5.90 -12.33 16.76
CA ALA A 33 -5.04 -12.69 17.87
C ALA A 33 -3.56 -12.71 17.44
N GLY A 34 -2.82 -11.62 17.69
CA GLY A 34 -1.36 -11.59 17.65
C GLY A 34 -0.71 -10.51 16.77
N VAL A 35 -1.46 -9.79 15.93
CA VAL A 35 -0.94 -8.62 15.21
C VAL A 35 -1.55 -7.37 15.84
N PRO A 36 -0.77 -6.38 16.33
CA PRO A 36 -1.30 -5.11 16.81
C PRO A 36 -2.26 -4.55 15.76
N SER A 37 -3.47 -4.14 16.15
CA SER A 37 -4.50 -3.65 15.22
C SER A 37 -3.89 -2.69 14.20
N GLY A 38 -3.81 -3.14 12.94
CA GLY A 38 -2.86 -2.71 11.91
C GLY A 38 -3.02 -1.30 11.32
N ALA A 39 -3.51 -0.32 12.09
CA ALA A 39 -3.74 1.04 11.59
C ALA A 39 -2.69 2.07 12.00
N SER A 40 -1.91 1.86 13.07
CA SER A 40 -1.04 2.94 13.60
C SER A 40 0.15 3.26 12.70
N TRP A 41 0.77 2.25 12.09
CA TRP A 41 2.00 2.39 11.32
C TRP A 41 1.84 3.26 10.07
N ASN A 42 0.68 3.15 9.42
CA ASN A 42 0.38 3.86 8.19
C ASN A 42 -0.39 5.15 8.43
N ALA A 43 -0.87 5.43 9.65
CA ALA A 43 -1.84 6.48 9.93
C ALA A 43 -1.40 7.85 9.39
N GLY A 44 -0.19 8.30 9.74
CA GLY A 44 0.30 9.61 9.30
C GLY A 44 0.49 9.71 7.78
N CYS A 45 0.99 8.64 7.15
CA CYS A 45 1.21 8.61 5.70
C CYS A 45 -0.12 8.59 4.92
N LEU A 46 -1.07 7.77 5.35
CA LEU A 46 -2.41 7.68 4.76
C LEU A 46 -3.24 8.94 5.00
N GLU A 47 -3.17 9.54 6.20
CA GLU A 47 -3.83 10.81 6.50
C GLU A 47 -3.32 11.91 5.58
N ASN A 48 -2.00 12.05 5.45
CA ASN A 48 -1.39 13.03 4.55
C ASN A 48 -1.84 12.82 3.09
N TYR A 49 -1.88 11.58 2.64
CA TYR A 49 -2.35 11.22 1.30
C TYR A 49 -3.84 11.47 1.10
N HIS A 50 -4.70 11.13 2.07
CA HIS A 50 -6.13 11.37 1.97
C HIS A 50 -6.44 12.87 1.95
N ASN A 51 -5.74 13.66 2.76
CA ASN A 51 -5.84 15.12 2.72
C ASN A 51 -5.42 15.67 1.35
N ALA A 52 -4.35 15.11 0.76
CA ALA A 52 -3.93 15.46 -0.60
C ALA A 52 -5.02 15.21 -1.66
N ILE A 53 -5.71 14.08 -1.57
CA ILE A 53 -6.83 13.76 -2.48
C ILE A 53 -7.93 14.81 -2.34
N GLU A 54 -8.35 15.12 -1.12
CA GLU A 54 -9.42 16.09 -0.87
C GLU A 54 -9.05 17.50 -1.34
N GLU A 55 -7.82 17.94 -1.11
CA GLU A 55 -7.32 19.24 -1.60
C GLU A 55 -7.34 19.31 -3.14
N LEU A 56 -6.89 18.26 -3.83
CA LEU A 56 -6.91 18.23 -5.30
C LEU A 56 -8.34 18.17 -5.87
N LEU A 57 -9.25 17.43 -5.23
CA LEU A 57 -10.66 17.38 -5.61
C LEU A 57 -11.35 18.73 -5.37
N GLY A 58 -10.98 19.45 -4.31
CA GLY A 58 -11.43 20.81 -4.04
C GLY A 58 -10.87 21.83 -5.05
N TYR A 59 -9.61 21.65 -5.47
CA TYR A 59 -8.97 22.54 -6.45
C TYR A 59 -9.56 22.37 -7.86
N TRP A 60 -9.75 21.13 -8.32
CA TRP A 60 -10.33 20.86 -9.64
C TRP A 60 -11.80 20.48 -9.55
N GLU A 61 -12.67 21.48 -9.51
CA GLU A 61 -14.10 21.27 -9.59
C GLU A 61 -14.46 20.38 -10.80
N ASN A 62 -15.28 19.35 -10.55
CA ASN A 62 -15.78 18.42 -11.57
C ASN A 62 -14.71 17.64 -12.34
N ILE A 63 -13.48 17.49 -11.81
CA ILE A 63 -12.45 16.71 -12.51
C ILE A 63 -12.92 15.29 -12.82
N ALA A 64 -13.75 14.70 -11.95
CA ALA A 64 -14.26 13.35 -12.03
C ALA A 64 -15.21 13.05 -13.21
N HIS A 65 -15.17 13.72 -14.36
CA HIS A 65 -15.97 13.31 -15.52
C HIS A 65 -15.47 11.96 -16.09
N PHE A 66 -16.39 11.09 -16.52
CA PHE A 66 -16.10 9.77 -17.09
C PHE A 66 -16.91 9.59 -18.34
N ASP A 67 -16.28 8.99 -19.36
CA ASP A 67 -16.97 8.53 -20.55
C ASP A 67 -17.25 7.02 -20.46
N PRO A 68 -18.49 6.63 -20.10
CA PRO A 68 -18.87 5.22 -19.97
C PRO A 68 -18.93 4.52 -21.33
N LYS A 69 -19.04 5.26 -22.44
CA LYS A 69 -19.05 4.67 -23.78
C LYS A 69 -17.67 4.22 -24.17
N MET A 70 -16.64 5.04 -23.90
CA MET A 70 -15.25 4.65 -24.11
C MET A 70 -14.90 3.40 -23.29
N ALA A 71 -15.26 3.37 -22.00
CA ALA A 71 -15.05 2.21 -21.13
C ALA A 71 -15.92 0.98 -21.46
N LYS A 72 -17.02 1.14 -22.22
CA LYS A 72 -17.82 0.03 -22.73
C LYS A 72 -17.24 -0.54 -24.02
N MET A 73 -16.95 0.32 -25.00
CA MET A 73 -16.39 -0.10 -26.30
C MET A 73 -15.11 -0.89 -26.09
N ALA A 74 -14.27 -0.36 -25.21
CA ALA A 74 -13.18 -1.02 -24.54
C ALA A 74 -13.30 -2.53 -24.24
N LEU A 75 -14.27 -2.88 -23.38
CA LEU A 75 -14.43 -4.23 -22.85
C LEU A 75 -15.10 -5.18 -23.83
N VAL A 76 -15.77 -4.63 -24.85
CA VAL A 76 -16.49 -5.41 -25.88
C VAL A 76 -15.58 -5.82 -27.04
N ASP A 77 -14.56 -5.01 -27.37
CA ASP A 77 -13.74 -5.18 -28.59
C ASP A 77 -12.68 -6.30 -28.52
N LYS A 78 -12.33 -6.77 -27.32
CA LYS A 78 -11.47 -7.93 -27.12
C LYS A 78 -12.24 -9.01 -26.40
N GLY A 79 -12.85 -9.95 -27.13
CA GLY A 79 -13.60 -11.05 -26.52
C GLY A 79 -12.77 -11.74 -25.44
N VAL A 80 -13.22 -11.70 -24.18
CA VAL A 80 -12.74 -12.34 -22.93
C VAL A 80 -11.22 -12.42 -22.64
N GLU A 81 -10.30 -12.18 -23.57
CA GLU A 81 -8.88 -12.08 -23.29
C GLU A 81 -8.64 -10.87 -22.35
N GLU A 82 -8.20 -11.19 -21.13
CA GLU A 82 -8.58 -10.59 -19.85
C GLU A 82 -7.99 -9.20 -19.53
N LYS A 83 -7.58 -8.43 -20.55
CA LYS A 83 -6.86 -7.16 -20.37
C LYS A 83 -7.31 -6.08 -21.37
N TYR A 84 -7.89 -5.01 -20.84
CA TYR A 84 -8.28 -3.83 -21.64
C TYR A 84 -7.44 -2.59 -21.30
N ARG A 85 -6.97 -1.82 -22.30
CA ARG A 85 -6.20 -0.57 -22.11
C ARG A 85 -6.90 0.68 -22.66
N CYS A 86 -6.99 1.75 -21.88
CA CYS A 86 -7.45 3.08 -22.32
C CYS A 86 -6.80 4.23 -21.54
N SER A 87 -6.95 5.46 -22.02
CA SER A 87 -6.75 6.63 -21.17
C SER A 87 -8.02 6.91 -20.33
N ASN A 88 -7.86 7.16 -19.03
CA ASN A 88 -8.96 7.54 -18.16
C ASN A 88 -8.48 8.50 -17.05
N ASN A 89 -9.45 9.09 -16.36
CA ASN A 89 -9.20 9.92 -15.19
C ASN A 89 -8.83 9.07 -13.97
N LEU A 90 -7.68 9.35 -13.36
CA LEU A 90 -7.20 8.66 -12.16
C LEU A 90 -8.20 8.67 -10.99
N PHE A 91 -8.89 9.80 -10.75
CA PHE A 91 -9.90 9.96 -9.69
C PHE A 91 -11.15 9.10 -9.88
N ARG A 92 -11.25 8.35 -10.99
CA ARG A 92 -12.28 7.32 -11.16
C ARG A 92 -11.95 5.99 -10.49
N SER A 93 -10.70 5.79 -10.10
CA SER A 93 -10.33 4.68 -9.23
C SER A 93 -10.58 5.02 -7.77
N ASN A 94 -10.85 4.00 -6.97
CA ASN A 94 -10.88 4.13 -5.53
C ASN A 94 -9.44 4.32 -5.02
N LEU A 95 -9.00 5.58 -4.96
CA LEU A 95 -7.65 5.94 -4.51
C LEU A 95 -7.38 5.58 -3.05
N ARG A 96 -8.43 5.32 -2.25
CA ARG A 96 -8.29 4.86 -0.86
C ARG A 96 -8.20 3.35 -0.75
N PHE A 97 -8.45 2.62 -1.83
CA PHE A 97 -8.33 1.18 -1.82
C PHE A 97 -6.86 0.79 -1.76
N ASN A 98 -6.54 -0.02 -0.75
CA ASN A 98 -5.28 -0.74 -0.67
C ASN A 98 -5.62 -2.22 -0.49
N VAL A 99 -5.13 -3.05 -1.41
CA VAL A 99 -5.32 -4.50 -1.39
C VAL A 99 -4.76 -5.15 -0.12
N ASP A 100 -3.77 -4.50 0.50
CA ASP A 100 -3.14 -4.97 1.74
C ASP A 100 -2.92 -3.79 2.72
N PRO A 101 -3.98 -3.30 3.38
CA PRO A 101 -3.94 -2.07 4.15
C PRO A 101 -3.05 -2.14 5.39
N ASN A 102 -2.76 -3.35 5.87
CA ASN A 102 -1.93 -3.62 7.04
C ASN A 102 -0.45 -3.85 6.68
N VAL A 103 -0.07 -3.69 5.40
CA VAL A 103 1.35 -3.67 5.01
C VAL A 103 1.87 -2.24 5.21
N PRO A 104 2.96 -2.05 5.97
CA PRO A 104 3.56 -0.74 6.18
C PRO A 104 3.95 -0.07 4.86
N ILE A 105 3.62 1.20 4.71
CA ILE A 105 3.95 2.02 3.54
C ILE A 105 5.20 2.81 3.86
N ARG A 106 6.21 2.73 2.97
CA ARG A 106 7.49 3.42 3.20
C ARG A 106 7.45 4.84 2.67
N GLN A 107 7.62 5.82 3.56
CA GLN A 107 7.69 7.23 3.17
C GLN A 107 8.93 7.48 2.29
N SER A 108 10.07 6.87 2.62
CA SER A 108 11.29 6.97 1.83
C SER A 108 11.13 6.50 0.38
N ALA A 109 10.30 5.48 0.14
CA ALA A 109 9.99 5.00 -1.20
C ALA A 109 9.13 6.02 -1.98
N ILE A 110 8.10 6.57 -1.33
CA ILE A 110 7.26 7.63 -1.91
C ILE A 110 8.13 8.83 -2.31
N ASP A 111 8.98 9.32 -1.40
CA ASP A 111 9.85 10.47 -1.66
C ASP A 111 10.82 10.19 -2.81
N SER A 112 11.37 8.98 -2.89
CA SER A 112 12.25 8.56 -3.98
C SER A 112 11.52 8.54 -5.32
N ILE A 113 10.29 8.03 -5.38
CA ILE A 113 9.46 8.02 -6.60
C ILE A 113 9.11 9.45 -7.02
N ILE A 114 8.77 10.34 -6.07
CA ILE A 114 8.53 11.76 -6.36
C ILE A 114 9.77 12.39 -6.97
N ALA A 115 10.93 12.22 -6.33
CA ALA A 115 12.18 12.81 -6.79
C ALA A 115 12.60 12.29 -8.17
N TYR A 116 12.35 11.01 -8.47
CA TYR A 116 12.78 10.39 -9.71
C TYR A 116 11.82 10.65 -10.89
N TYR A 117 10.51 10.50 -10.68
CA TYR A 117 9.51 10.57 -11.77
C TYR A 117 8.70 11.86 -11.81
N TYR A 118 8.58 12.56 -10.68
CA TYR A 118 7.58 13.62 -10.47
C TYR A 118 8.20 14.88 -9.84
N GLU A 119 9.48 15.12 -10.12
CA GLU A 119 10.13 16.39 -9.79
C GLU A 119 9.39 17.55 -10.47
N GLN A 120 8.91 17.33 -11.70
CA GLN A 120 8.02 18.21 -12.45
C GLN A 120 6.72 17.48 -12.82
N PRO A 121 5.65 18.21 -13.19
CA PRO A 121 4.44 17.60 -13.71
C PRO A 121 4.73 16.64 -14.86
N ALA A 122 4.31 15.39 -14.70
CA ALA A 122 4.49 14.34 -15.70
C ALA A 122 3.26 13.42 -15.72
N THR A 123 3.06 12.69 -16.81
CA THR A 123 2.05 11.63 -16.85
C THR A 123 2.43 10.48 -15.93
N PHE A 124 1.43 9.72 -15.46
CA PHE A 124 1.69 8.49 -14.72
C PHE A 124 2.56 7.54 -15.57
N GLN A 125 3.69 7.11 -15.03
CA GLN A 125 4.80 6.53 -15.82
C GLN A 125 4.53 5.11 -16.32
N GLU A 126 3.54 4.44 -15.76
CA GLU A 126 3.21 3.06 -16.08
C GLU A 126 1.75 2.88 -16.44
N THR A 127 1.40 1.67 -16.90
CA THR A 127 -0.02 1.33 -17.06
C THR A 127 -0.64 1.16 -15.67
N TYR A 128 -1.69 1.93 -15.41
CA TYR A 128 -2.46 1.92 -14.17
C TYR A 128 -3.41 0.71 -14.16
N GLU A 129 -2.89 -0.41 -13.68
CA GLU A 129 -3.62 -1.67 -13.55
C GLU A 129 -4.69 -1.58 -12.45
N CYS A 130 -5.91 -1.95 -12.80
CA CYS A 130 -7.09 -1.96 -11.94
C CYS A 130 -7.83 -3.28 -12.06
N VAL A 131 -8.44 -3.70 -10.97
CA VAL A 131 -9.41 -4.81 -10.95
C VAL A 131 -10.81 -4.27 -10.77
N VAL A 132 -11.77 -4.98 -11.36
CA VAL A 132 -13.19 -4.69 -11.29
C VAL A 132 -13.96 -5.99 -11.08
N SER A 133 -15.08 -5.93 -10.36
CA SER A 133 -15.90 -7.12 -10.08
C SER A 133 -16.47 -7.75 -11.35
N GLN A 134 -16.80 -9.05 -11.30
CA GLN A 134 -17.47 -9.74 -12.42
C GLN A 134 -18.79 -9.09 -12.84
N ALA A 135 -19.48 -8.40 -11.93
CA ALA A 135 -20.70 -7.67 -12.22
C ALA A 135 -20.49 -6.57 -13.27
N TRP A 136 -19.27 -6.02 -13.39
CA TRP A 136 -18.91 -5.04 -14.41
C TRP A 136 -18.88 -5.63 -15.82
N ALA A 137 -18.43 -6.88 -15.98
CA ALA A 137 -18.45 -7.56 -17.28
C ALA A 137 -19.88 -7.70 -17.81
N ASN A 138 -20.85 -7.89 -16.91
CA ASN A 138 -22.25 -8.12 -17.27
C ASN A 138 -23.04 -6.81 -17.44
N ASP A 139 -22.68 -5.73 -16.74
CA ASP A 139 -23.39 -4.45 -16.84
C ASP A 139 -22.46 -3.23 -16.65
N VAL A 140 -21.95 -2.75 -17.78
CA VAL A 140 -21.11 -1.54 -17.85
C VAL A 140 -21.85 -0.26 -17.41
N SER A 141 -23.19 -0.25 -17.38
CA SER A 141 -23.91 0.93 -16.90
C SER A 141 -23.68 1.19 -15.40
N ARG A 142 -23.30 0.16 -14.63
CA ARG A 142 -22.91 0.28 -13.21
C ARG A 142 -21.66 1.13 -13.02
N MET A 143 -20.78 1.22 -14.02
CA MET A 143 -19.59 2.10 -13.99
C MET A 143 -19.93 3.58 -13.83
N LYS A 144 -21.13 4.00 -14.23
CA LYS A 144 -21.52 5.43 -14.16
C LYS A 144 -21.73 5.92 -12.74
N THR A 145 -22.08 5.03 -11.81
CA THR A 145 -22.62 5.40 -10.50
C THR A 145 -21.64 5.15 -9.36
N ASN A 146 -20.70 4.22 -9.50
CA ASN A 146 -19.79 3.83 -8.43
C ASN A 146 -18.33 4.02 -8.83
N ALA A 147 -17.78 5.23 -8.64
CA ALA A 147 -16.33 5.45 -8.71
C ALA A 147 -15.56 4.59 -7.67
N GLY A 148 -16.25 3.99 -6.71
CA GLY A 148 -15.67 3.10 -5.69
C GLY A 148 -15.34 1.68 -6.18
N ASP A 149 -15.85 1.23 -7.32
CA ASP A 149 -15.77 -0.18 -7.74
C ASP A 149 -14.51 -0.49 -8.60
N VAL A 150 -13.69 0.51 -8.90
CA VAL A 150 -12.41 0.34 -9.61
C VAL A 150 -11.30 0.34 -8.57
N HIS A 151 -10.69 -0.83 -8.38
CA HIS A 151 -9.67 -1.03 -7.36
C HIS A 151 -8.29 -1.09 -8.01
N PRO A 152 -7.38 -0.13 -7.73
CA PRO A 152 -6.03 -0.20 -8.27
C PRO A 152 -5.27 -1.40 -7.69
N VAL A 153 -4.47 -2.04 -8.54
CA VAL A 153 -3.52 -3.10 -8.15
C VAL A 153 -2.07 -2.72 -8.41
N VAL A 154 -1.83 -1.49 -8.85
CA VAL A 154 -0.47 -0.90 -8.92
C VAL A 154 0.10 -0.65 -7.51
N PRO A 155 1.43 -0.55 -7.36
CA PRO A 155 2.08 -0.20 -6.09
C PRO A 155 1.48 1.07 -5.48
N VAL A 156 0.98 0.98 -4.24
CA VAL A 156 0.32 2.09 -3.55
C VAL A 156 1.25 3.30 -3.39
N GLU A 157 2.55 3.06 -3.15
CA GLU A 157 3.57 4.10 -3.03
C GLU A 157 3.66 4.95 -4.31
N HIS A 158 3.45 4.35 -5.49
CA HIS A 158 3.49 5.06 -6.75
C HIS A 158 2.26 5.98 -6.94
N ILE A 159 1.07 5.49 -6.55
CA ILE A 159 -0.16 6.29 -6.55
C ILE A 159 -0.01 7.48 -5.58
N MET A 160 0.50 7.21 -4.37
CA MET A 160 0.73 8.22 -3.35
C MET A 160 1.73 9.26 -3.80
N ALA A 161 2.86 8.85 -4.39
CA ALA A 161 3.85 9.75 -4.94
C ALA A 161 3.25 10.68 -6.00
N PHE A 162 2.45 10.15 -6.92
CA PHE A 162 1.81 10.94 -7.97
C PHE A 162 0.86 12.01 -7.41
N VAL A 163 0.03 11.63 -6.44
CA VAL A 163 -0.92 12.54 -5.77
C VAL A 163 -0.19 13.59 -4.92
N LEU A 164 0.80 13.18 -4.15
CA LEU A 164 1.55 14.09 -3.27
C LEU A 164 2.42 15.07 -4.07
N ALA A 165 2.99 14.65 -5.21
CA ALA A 165 3.71 15.54 -6.11
C ALA A 165 2.80 16.63 -6.71
N ALA A 166 1.58 16.28 -7.10
CA ALA A 166 0.59 17.27 -7.55
C ALA A 166 0.16 18.22 -6.43
N ARG A 167 -0.08 17.70 -5.23
CA ARG A 167 -0.43 18.53 -4.05
C ARG A 167 0.66 19.54 -3.72
N ARG A 168 1.94 19.15 -3.79
CA ARG A 168 3.09 20.04 -3.56
C ARG A 168 3.04 21.30 -4.44
N ASP A 169 2.53 21.18 -5.66
CA ASP A 169 2.53 22.25 -6.66
C ASP A 169 1.22 23.08 -6.64
N ILE A 170 0.31 22.85 -5.69
CA ILE A 170 -0.89 23.68 -5.51
C ILE A 170 -0.47 25.14 -5.28
N GLY A 171 -1.02 26.04 -6.08
CA GLY A 171 -0.69 27.47 -6.10
C GLY A 171 0.15 27.90 -7.31
N ASP A 172 0.76 26.95 -8.03
CA ASP A 172 1.39 27.18 -9.34
C ASP A 172 0.42 26.78 -10.47
N GLU A 173 -0.27 27.77 -11.05
CA GLU A 173 -1.32 27.54 -12.04
C GLU A 173 -0.83 26.84 -13.32
N GLU A 174 0.42 27.07 -13.73
CA GLU A 174 0.97 26.42 -14.93
C GLU A 174 1.22 24.94 -14.65
N LYS A 175 1.85 24.62 -13.51
CA LYS A 175 2.04 23.23 -13.10
C LYS A 175 0.72 22.53 -12.84
N MET A 176 -0.25 23.20 -12.22
CA MET A 176 -1.56 22.60 -11.93
C MET A 176 -2.36 22.31 -13.19
N LYS A 177 -2.21 23.09 -14.27
CA LYS A 177 -2.77 22.73 -15.59
C LYS A 177 -2.12 21.47 -16.15
N ALA A 178 -0.80 21.35 -16.04
CA ALA A 178 -0.07 20.17 -16.50
C ALA A 178 -0.43 18.91 -15.68
N TRP A 179 -0.53 19.04 -14.36
CA TRP A 179 -1.00 17.98 -13.48
C TRP A 179 -2.44 17.58 -13.81
N LYS A 180 -3.35 18.54 -14.03
CA LYS A 180 -4.73 18.23 -14.42
C LYS A 180 -4.76 17.38 -15.69
N PHE A 181 -3.97 17.75 -16.70
CA PHE A 181 -3.84 16.94 -17.91
C PHE A 181 -3.34 15.53 -17.59
N ALA A 182 -2.26 15.41 -16.82
CA ALA A 182 -1.67 14.13 -16.44
C ALA A 182 -2.66 13.20 -15.71
N PHE A 183 -3.48 13.72 -14.79
CA PHE A 183 -4.51 12.96 -14.08
C PHE A 183 -5.66 12.51 -14.99
N LEU A 184 -6.01 13.30 -16.01
CA LEU A 184 -7.08 13.01 -16.95
C LEU A 184 -6.68 12.03 -18.07
N THR A 185 -5.38 11.86 -18.30
CA THR A 185 -4.85 11.04 -19.41
C THR A 185 -4.07 9.80 -18.95
N VAL A 186 -4.29 9.33 -17.73
CA VAL A 186 -3.61 8.13 -17.21
C VAL A 186 -3.99 6.91 -18.05
N SER A 187 -3.00 6.10 -18.45
CA SER A 187 -3.22 4.85 -19.18
C SER A 187 -3.64 3.75 -18.22
N PHE A 188 -4.90 3.32 -18.25
CA PHE A 188 -5.46 2.24 -17.42
C PHE A 188 -5.33 0.87 -18.08
N SER A 189 -5.23 -0.18 -17.26
CA SER A 189 -5.51 -1.57 -17.66
C SER A 189 -6.55 -2.17 -16.73
N TYR A 190 -7.70 -2.61 -17.26
CA TYR A 190 -8.77 -3.22 -16.45
C TYR A 190 -8.71 -4.74 -16.54
N HIS A 191 -8.91 -5.38 -15.38
CA HIS A 191 -8.98 -6.82 -15.21
C HIS A 191 -10.27 -7.18 -14.47
N VAL A 192 -11.03 -8.12 -15.02
CA VAL A 192 -12.22 -8.64 -14.35
C VAL A 192 -11.79 -9.87 -13.56
N CYS A 193 -11.82 -9.79 -12.23
CA CYS A 193 -11.40 -10.91 -11.39
C CYS A 193 -12.09 -10.90 -10.02
N SER A 194 -11.86 -11.96 -9.24
CA SER A 194 -12.33 -12.04 -7.85
C SER A 194 -11.43 -11.22 -6.91
N ASP A 195 -11.92 -10.90 -5.71
CA ASP A 195 -11.11 -10.22 -4.68
C ASP A 195 -9.86 -11.03 -4.29
N ALA A 196 -9.92 -12.36 -4.35
CA ALA A 196 -8.79 -13.22 -4.10
C ALA A 196 -7.71 -13.05 -5.18
N ASP A 197 -8.12 -12.98 -6.45
CA ASP A 197 -7.22 -12.76 -7.58
C ASP A 197 -6.60 -11.37 -7.54
N ALA A 198 -7.35 -10.36 -7.08
CA ALA A 198 -6.87 -8.99 -6.93
C ALA A 198 -5.62 -8.90 -6.05
N PHE A 199 -5.59 -9.65 -4.95
CA PHE A 199 -4.41 -9.74 -4.09
C PHE A 199 -3.19 -10.26 -4.87
N TRP A 200 -3.31 -11.41 -5.53
CA TRP A 200 -2.21 -12.00 -6.29
C TRP A 200 -1.78 -11.14 -7.45
N MET A 201 -2.71 -10.48 -8.14
CA MET A 201 -2.42 -9.54 -9.20
C MET A 201 -1.57 -8.37 -8.70
N ALA A 202 -1.93 -7.77 -7.56
CA ALA A 202 -1.17 -6.68 -6.99
C ALA A 202 0.24 -7.11 -6.53
N GLN A 203 0.35 -8.28 -5.90
CA GLN A 203 1.64 -8.86 -5.53
C GLN A 203 2.53 -9.12 -6.76
N ASN A 204 1.96 -9.73 -7.81
CA ASN A 204 2.66 -10.04 -9.05
C ASN A 204 3.03 -8.77 -9.84
N SER A 205 2.18 -7.73 -9.81
CA SER A 205 2.48 -6.42 -10.43
C SER A 205 3.71 -5.78 -9.79
N ARG A 206 3.81 -5.81 -8.45
CA ARG A 206 5.01 -5.35 -7.72
C ARG A 206 6.26 -6.16 -8.09
N GLN A 207 6.14 -7.48 -8.22
CA GLN A 207 7.28 -8.33 -8.60
C GLN A 207 7.77 -8.07 -10.01
N ALA A 208 6.86 -7.87 -10.97
CA ALA A 208 7.21 -7.57 -12.35
C ALA A 208 8.02 -6.26 -12.49
N LYS A 209 7.86 -5.31 -11.56
CA LYS A 209 8.50 -3.99 -11.58
C LYS A 209 9.92 -3.95 -11.03
N LYS A 210 10.39 -5.05 -10.43
CA LYS A 210 11.71 -5.13 -9.79
C LYS A 210 12.88 -4.73 -10.69
N HIS A 211 12.80 -5.03 -11.98
CA HIS A 211 13.85 -4.68 -12.93
C HIS A 211 13.85 -3.21 -13.34
N ALA A 212 12.70 -2.54 -13.26
CA ALA A 212 12.55 -1.15 -13.66
C ALA A 212 12.87 -0.21 -12.50
N ASP A 213 12.35 -0.50 -11.31
CA ASP A 213 12.56 0.32 -10.12
C ASP A 213 12.39 -0.51 -8.84
N MET A 214 13.47 -0.67 -8.09
CA MET A 214 13.45 -1.39 -6.81
C MET A 214 12.58 -0.73 -5.75
N THR A 215 12.33 0.58 -5.83
CA THR A 215 11.53 1.33 -4.84
C THR A 215 10.05 0.89 -4.85
N MET A 216 9.56 0.38 -5.98
CA MET A 216 8.18 -0.11 -6.14
C MET A 216 7.97 -1.57 -5.68
N THR A 217 9.06 -2.26 -5.32
CA THR A 217 9.01 -3.63 -4.78
C THR A 217 8.80 -3.63 -3.27
N LEU A 218 8.18 -4.69 -2.76
CA LEU A 218 8.07 -4.89 -1.32
C LEU A 218 9.45 -5.25 -0.74
N THR A 219 9.80 -4.59 0.36
CA THR A 219 10.92 -5.03 1.21
C THR A 219 10.63 -6.41 1.80
N CYS A 220 11.67 -7.08 2.30
CA CYS A 220 11.50 -8.36 3.00
C CYS A 220 10.54 -8.23 4.18
N LEU A 221 10.61 -7.14 4.95
CA LEU A 221 9.70 -6.88 6.06
C LEU A 221 8.26 -6.66 5.58
N GLN A 222 8.04 -5.85 4.53
CA GLN A 222 6.72 -5.68 3.93
C GLN A 222 6.15 -7.02 3.39
N LYS A 223 6.99 -7.88 2.78
CA LYS A 223 6.59 -9.24 2.36
C LYS A 223 6.13 -10.09 3.56
N ILE A 224 6.80 -10.00 4.71
CA ILE A 224 6.38 -10.68 5.94
C ILE A 224 5.01 -10.18 6.42
N PHE A 225 4.79 -8.86 6.47
CA PHE A 225 3.48 -8.31 6.80
C PHE A 225 2.40 -8.79 5.83
N SER A 226 2.68 -8.79 4.52
CA SER A 226 1.76 -9.27 3.48
C SER A 226 1.36 -10.73 3.70
N VAL A 227 2.33 -11.61 3.97
CA VAL A 227 2.07 -13.01 4.32
C VAL A 227 1.18 -13.14 5.56
N LEU A 228 1.52 -12.44 6.64
CA LEU A 228 0.75 -12.49 7.90
C LEU A 228 -0.69 -12.02 7.70
N ASN A 229 -0.86 -10.90 7.01
CA ASN A 229 -2.17 -10.31 6.74
C ASN A 229 -3.01 -11.18 5.81
N HIS A 230 -2.41 -11.73 4.77
CA HIS A 230 -3.13 -12.58 3.83
C HIS A 230 -3.61 -13.87 4.49
N LYS A 231 -2.76 -14.53 5.29
CA LYS A 231 -3.16 -15.71 6.08
C LYS A 231 -4.33 -15.37 7.00
N ALA A 232 -4.24 -14.29 7.76
CA ALA A 232 -5.31 -13.86 8.65
C ALA A 232 -6.63 -13.56 7.92
N ARG A 233 -6.57 -12.97 6.72
CA ARG A 233 -7.75 -12.74 5.87
C ARG A 233 -8.40 -14.06 5.42
N LEU A 234 -7.60 -15.02 4.96
CA LEU A 234 -8.10 -16.32 4.51
C LEU A 234 -8.72 -17.11 5.66
N GLU A 235 -8.09 -17.12 6.83
CA GLU A 235 -8.63 -17.76 8.03
C GLU A 235 -9.95 -17.12 8.46
N LYS A 236 -10.04 -15.79 8.43
CA LYS A 236 -11.30 -15.06 8.70
C LYS A 236 -12.39 -15.42 7.69
N ALA A 237 -12.07 -15.47 6.40
CA ALA A 237 -13.00 -15.86 5.35
C ALA A 237 -13.48 -17.32 5.49
N ASN A 238 -12.64 -18.20 6.03
CA ASN A 238 -12.94 -19.60 6.31
C ASN A 238 -13.56 -19.83 7.70
N GLY A 239 -14.27 -18.84 8.25
CA GLY A 239 -14.97 -18.96 9.53
C GLY A 239 -14.05 -19.03 10.75
N GLY A 240 -12.83 -18.48 10.64
CA GLY A 240 -11.83 -18.48 11.71
C GLY A 240 -11.06 -19.79 11.85
N LYS A 241 -11.22 -20.74 10.92
CA LYS A 241 -10.45 -21.99 10.92
C LYS A 241 -8.99 -21.67 10.59
N GLU A 242 -8.07 -22.11 11.47
CA GLU A 242 -6.63 -21.97 11.25
C GLU A 242 -6.21 -22.75 9.99
N MET A 243 -5.48 -22.06 9.09
CA MET A 243 -4.92 -22.64 7.88
C MET A 243 -3.54 -23.21 8.21
N GLY A 244 -3.30 -24.46 7.80
CA GLY A 244 -2.02 -25.12 7.98
C GLY A 244 -0.90 -24.40 7.23
N VAL A 245 0.33 -24.43 7.76
CA VAL A 245 1.49 -23.79 7.12
C VAL A 245 1.72 -24.35 5.71
N ASP A 246 1.72 -25.69 5.58
CA ASP A 246 1.93 -26.37 4.29
C ASP A 246 0.85 -26.04 3.26
N GLU A 247 -0.41 -25.90 3.69
CA GLU A 247 -1.53 -25.51 2.82
C GLU A 247 -1.35 -24.08 2.33
N PHE A 248 -0.99 -23.16 3.22
CA PHE A 248 -0.75 -21.76 2.88
C PHE A 248 0.48 -21.57 1.99
N CYS A 249 1.54 -22.34 2.21
CA CYS A 249 2.72 -22.34 1.34
C CYS A 249 2.37 -22.74 -0.09
N LYS A 250 1.64 -23.86 -0.27
CA LYS A 250 1.19 -24.33 -1.59
C LYS A 250 0.37 -23.27 -2.32
N LEU A 251 -0.55 -22.61 -1.61
CA LEU A 251 -1.33 -21.52 -2.17
C LEU A 251 -0.45 -20.38 -2.69
N TYR A 252 0.58 -20.00 -1.94
CA TYR A 252 1.55 -18.99 -2.37
C TYR A 252 2.35 -19.44 -3.59
N GLU A 253 2.84 -20.68 -3.62
CA GLU A 253 3.61 -21.20 -4.76
C GLU A 253 2.79 -21.28 -6.05
N GLU A 254 1.50 -21.60 -5.94
CA GLU A 254 0.58 -21.71 -7.08
C GLU A 254 0.24 -20.35 -7.70
N ASN A 255 0.11 -19.30 -6.88
CA ASN A 255 -0.43 -18.00 -7.32
C ASN A 255 0.61 -16.88 -7.44
N PHE A 256 1.69 -16.95 -6.66
CA PHE A 256 2.72 -15.93 -6.64
C PHE A 256 3.77 -16.19 -7.72
N LYS A 257 3.79 -15.33 -8.74
CA LYS A 257 4.77 -15.39 -9.82
C LYS A 257 6.08 -14.81 -9.30
N HIS A 258 7.01 -15.69 -8.97
CA HIS A 258 8.37 -15.27 -8.69
C HIS A 258 8.98 -14.69 -9.97
N ALA A 259 9.35 -13.40 -9.94
CA ALA A 259 10.43 -12.95 -10.82
C ALA A 259 11.68 -13.80 -10.52
N ASN A 260 12.68 -13.82 -11.40
CA ASN A 260 13.97 -14.48 -11.15
C ASN A 260 14.70 -13.80 -9.97
N GLU A 261 14.17 -13.96 -8.77
CA GLU A 261 14.61 -13.34 -7.53
C GLU A 261 15.63 -14.25 -6.86
N ASN A 262 16.62 -13.63 -6.23
CA ASN A 262 17.51 -14.32 -5.29
C ASN A 262 16.77 -14.79 -4.02
N GLU A 263 15.53 -14.36 -3.78
CA GLU A 263 14.78 -14.66 -2.57
C GLU A 263 13.32 -15.03 -2.90
N ARG A 264 13.12 -16.30 -3.28
CA ARG A 264 11.81 -16.90 -3.51
C ARG A 264 11.00 -16.95 -2.19
N VAL A 265 9.70 -16.65 -2.24
CA VAL A 265 8.77 -16.98 -1.14
C VAL A 265 8.69 -18.51 -1.08
N SER A 266 9.54 -19.09 -0.23
CA SER A 266 9.66 -20.53 -0.02
C SER A 266 8.97 -20.93 1.28
N ASP A 267 8.81 -22.23 1.52
CA ASP A 267 8.33 -22.76 2.80
C ASP A 267 9.11 -22.17 3.98
N SER A 268 10.43 -22.08 3.85
CA SER A 268 11.30 -21.49 4.86
C SER A 268 11.06 -20.00 5.11
N PHE A 269 10.68 -19.25 4.06
CA PHE A 269 10.30 -17.85 4.18
C PHE A 269 8.97 -17.72 4.92
N VAL A 270 7.96 -18.51 4.55
CA VAL A 270 6.64 -18.48 5.18
C VAL A 270 6.74 -18.85 6.66
N ASP A 271 7.46 -19.92 7.00
CA ASP A 271 7.71 -20.31 8.39
C ASP A 271 8.42 -19.19 9.18
N THR A 272 9.43 -18.56 8.56
CA THR A 272 10.13 -17.42 9.16
C THR A 272 9.17 -16.23 9.36
N ALA A 273 8.32 -15.93 8.39
CA ALA A 273 7.33 -14.84 8.48
C ALA A 273 6.33 -15.08 9.63
N LEU A 274 5.79 -16.30 9.74
CA LEU A 274 4.89 -16.69 10.83
C LEU A 274 5.59 -16.63 12.19
N THR A 275 6.83 -17.09 12.27
CA THR A 275 7.63 -17.01 13.50
C THR A 275 7.96 -15.56 13.87
N MET A 276 8.29 -14.71 12.90
CA MET A 276 8.50 -13.27 13.07
C MET A 276 7.23 -12.60 13.62
N GLY A 277 6.08 -12.89 13.03
CA GLY A 277 4.78 -12.41 13.50
C GLY A 277 4.54 -12.76 14.97
N LYS A 278 4.69 -14.05 15.32
CA LYS A 278 4.40 -14.55 16.67
C LYS A 278 5.40 -14.07 17.74
N ARG A 279 6.70 -13.98 17.41
CA ARG A 279 7.76 -13.74 18.40
C ARG A 279 8.29 -12.31 18.43
N VAL A 280 8.27 -11.61 17.31
CA VAL A 280 8.95 -10.32 17.14
C VAL A 280 7.96 -9.20 16.95
N LEU A 281 7.11 -9.31 15.93
CA LEU A 281 6.18 -8.23 15.55
C LEU A 281 5.00 -8.06 16.51
N LYS A 282 4.79 -9.04 17.40
CA LYS A 282 3.86 -8.93 18.53
C LYS A 282 4.29 -7.86 19.54
N ASP A 283 5.59 -7.60 19.69
CA ASP A 283 6.10 -6.48 20.49
C ASP A 283 6.12 -5.22 19.61
N GLU A 284 5.20 -4.30 19.90
CA GLU A 284 5.05 -3.05 19.18
C GLU A 284 6.33 -2.21 19.16
N LYS A 285 7.15 -2.24 20.22
CA LYS A 285 8.42 -1.49 20.23
C LYS A 285 9.41 -2.08 19.24
N LEU A 286 9.51 -3.40 19.16
CA LEU A 286 10.41 -4.06 18.22
C LEU A 286 9.93 -3.94 16.78
N ALA A 287 8.62 -4.05 16.54
CA ALA A 287 8.03 -3.77 15.24
C ALA A 287 8.35 -2.34 14.78
N ASN A 288 8.16 -1.32 15.65
CA ASN A 288 8.54 0.08 15.39
C ASN A 288 10.01 0.23 14.98
N LEU A 289 10.92 -0.47 15.65
CA LEU A 289 12.34 -0.36 15.35
C LEU A 289 12.72 -0.98 14.02
N LEU A 290 12.13 -2.14 13.71
CA LEU A 290 12.31 -2.80 12.41
C LEU A 290 11.78 -1.91 11.28
N LEU A 291 10.61 -1.30 11.46
CA LEU A 291 10.03 -0.41 10.47
C LEU A 291 10.85 0.87 10.27
N LYS A 292 11.35 1.48 11.35
CA LYS A 292 12.28 2.62 11.24
C LYS A 292 13.58 2.24 10.52
N ALA A 293 14.08 1.02 10.72
CA ALA A 293 15.26 0.53 10.01
C ALA A 293 14.95 0.25 8.52
N ASP A 294 13.72 -0.16 8.21
CA ASP A 294 13.26 -0.44 6.83
C ASP A 294 13.08 0.83 5.98
N GLU A 295 12.87 1.98 6.63
CA GLU A 295 12.81 3.33 6.02
C GLU A 295 14.18 3.90 5.61
N HIS A 296 15.26 3.14 5.82
CA HIS A 296 16.60 3.66 5.56
C HIS A 296 16.82 3.91 4.04
N PRO A 297 17.27 5.12 3.62
CA PRO A 297 17.39 5.47 2.19
C PRO A 297 18.36 4.58 1.39
N ARG A 298 19.32 3.93 2.08
CA ARG A 298 20.29 3.01 1.44
C ARG A 298 19.80 1.57 1.39
N GLY A 299 18.52 1.35 1.67
CA GLY A 299 17.93 0.02 1.81
C GLY A 299 17.92 -0.45 3.26
N SER A 300 16.99 -1.36 3.52
CA SER A 300 16.79 -1.98 4.82
C SER A 300 17.97 -2.87 5.18
N PRO A 301 18.52 -2.80 6.40
CA PRO A 301 19.49 -3.79 6.85
C PRO A 301 18.89 -5.21 6.97
N PHE A 302 17.56 -5.30 6.92
CA PHE A 302 16.76 -6.54 6.98
C PHE A 302 16.12 -6.87 5.64
N ASP A 303 16.77 -6.49 4.54
CA ASP A 303 16.38 -6.81 3.16
C ASP A 303 16.35 -8.31 2.81
N GLN A 304 16.77 -9.19 3.71
CA GLN A 304 16.78 -10.65 3.55
C GLN A 304 16.16 -11.35 4.76
N TYR A 305 15.35 -12.39 4.51
CA TYR A 305 14.64 -13.11 5.57
C TYR A 305 15.61 -13.87 6.48
N THR A 306 16.75 -14.31 5.96
CA THR A 306 17.79 -15.01 6.73
C THR A 306 18.37 -14.11 7.83
N LYS A 307 18.50 -12.79 7.57
CA LYS A 307 18.93 -11.81 8.58
C LYS A 307 17.88 -11.64 9.68
N LEU A 308 16.60 -11.66 9.32
CA LEU A 308 15.49 -11.65 10.27
C LEU A 308 15.40 -12.97 11.06
N GLN A 309 15.69 -14.10 10.43
CA GLN A 309 15.78 -15.39 11.09
C GLN A 309 16.93 -15.43 12.10
N LEU A 310 18.08 -14.81 11.79
CA LEU A 310 19.19 -14.66 12.75
C LEU A 310 18.76 -13.85 13.98
N LEU A 311 17.97 -12.79 13.80
CA LEU A 311 17.35 -12.08 14.92
C LEU A 311 16.53 -13.04 15.77
N ILE A 312 15.68 -13.87 15.15
CA ILE A 312 14.88 -14.88 15.87
C ILE A 312 15.75 -15.87 16.63
N GLN A 313 16.80 -16.41 16.01
CA GLN A 313 17.63 -17.44 16.62
C GLN A 313 18.52 -16.91 17.75
N LYS A 314 19.01 -15.67 17.62
CA LYS A 314 19.93 -15.05 18.59
C LYS A 314 19.19 -14.32 19.71
N GLY A 315 18.00 -13.80 19.43
CA GLY A 315 17.10 -13.34 20.47
C GLY A 315 16.68 -14.53 21.32
N LYS A 316 17.17 -14.62 22.56
CA LYS A 316 16.40 -15.34 23.58
C LYS A 316 15.21 -14.43 23.90
N TRP A 317 14.06 -14.70 23.28
CA TRP A 317 12.88 -13.82 23.25
C TRP A 317 12.16 -13.70 24.61
N ASP A 318 12.70 -14.32 25.66
CA ASP A 318 12.26 -14.21 27.06
C ASP A 318 12.64 -12.85 27.70
N GLY A 319 12.42 -11.74 26.98
CA GLY A 319 12.65 -10.37 27.48
C GLY A 319 14.07 -9.79 27.29
N TYR A 320 15.00 -10.53 26.67
CA TYR A 320 16.41 -10.09 26.52
C TYR A 320 16.70 -9.23 25.28
N VAL A 321 15.77 -9.11 24.32
CA VAL A 321 16.04 -8.37 23.06
C VAL A 321 16.25 -6.88 23.31
N ASN A 322 15.52 -6.27 24.25
CA ASN A 322 15.79 -4.91 24.70
C ASN A 322 17.19 -4.74 25.32
N LYS A 323 17.75 -5.80 25.92
CA LYS A 323 19.10 -5.81 26.48
C LYS A 323 20.17 -5.98 25.39
N TRP A 324 19.86 -6.79 24.36
CA TRP A 324 20.72 -7.01 23.19
C TRP A 324 20.79 -5.81 22.26
N LEU A 325 19.66 -5.15 22.01
CA LEU A 325 19.57 -3.88 21.29
C LEU A 325 19.86 -2.68 22.20
N GLY A 326 20.04 -2.93 23.50
CA GLY A 326 20.41 -1.93 24.49
C GLY A 326 21.73 -1.26 24.12
N SER A 327 21.78 0.06 24.29
CA SER A 327 22.90 0.90 23.89
C SER A 327 24.24 0.41 24.43
N GLU A 328 24.25 -0.11 25.66
CA GLU A 328 25.43 -0.57 26.36
C GLU A 328 26.03 -1.86 25.74
N TYR A 329 25.20 -2.87 25.46
CA TYR A 329 25.65 -4.14 24.90
C TYR A 329 26.21 -3.96 23.47
N MET A 330 25.51 -3.16 22.65
CA MET A 330 25.96 -2.86 21.29
C MET A 330 27.22 -1.97 21.27
N SER A 331 27.37 -1.02 22.21
CA SER A 331 28.62 -0.25 22.38
C SER A 331 29.77 -1.15 22.73
N GLN A 332 29.60 -2.03 23.71
CA GLN A 332 30.67 -2.90 24.20
C GLN A 332 31.17 -3.86 23.11
N ARG A 333 30.30 -4.44 22.28
CA ARG A 333 30.75 -5.32 21.19
C ARG A 333 31.45 -4.58 20.07
N ALA A 334 30.93 -3.42 19.67
CA ALA A 334 31.58 -2.57 18.67
C ALA A 334 32.98 -2.13 19.12
N LEU A 335 33.13 -1.74 20.39
CA LEU A 335 34.41 -1.38 21.00
C LEU A 335 35.38 -2.57 21.12
N LYS A 336 34.85 -3.79 21.29
CA LYS A 336 35.65 -5.02 21.36
C LYS A 336 36.08 -5.55 19.98
N GLY A 337 35.60 -4.95 18.89
CA GLY A 337 35.86 -5.46 17.54
C GLY A 337 35.21 -6.82 17.26
N ASP A 338 34.30 -7.28 18.13
CA ASP A 338 33.62 -8.55 17.96
C ASP A 338 32.65 -8.45 16.78
N THR A 339 32.99 -9.12 15.68
CA THR A 339 32.03 -9.32 14.60
C THR A 339 30.89 -10.21 15.09
N PHE A 340 29.71 -10.02 14.51
CA PHE A 340 28.58 -10.87 14.82
C PHE A 340 28.91 -12.33 14.44
N PRO A 341 28.64 -13.34 15.28
CA PRO A 341 28.92 -14.73 14.92
C PRO A 341 28.05 -15.13 13.72
N GLY A 342 28.69 -15.27 12.55
CA GLY A 342 28.00 -15.52 11.27
C GLY A 342 27.44 -14.27 10.57
N GLY A 343 27.72 -13.07 11.08
CA GLY A 343 27.25 -11.82 10.48
C GLY A 343 28.28 -11.22 9.52
N THR A 344 27.83 -10.80 8.34
CA THR A 344 28.62 -9.93 7.46
C THR A 344 28.76 -8.54 8.09
N GLY A 345 29.76 -7.76 7.67
CA GLY A 345 29.91 -6.36 8.13
C GLY A 345 28.65 -5.52 7.93
N GLY A 346 27.84 -5.83 6.90
CA GLY A 346 26.55 -5.19 6.67
C GLY A 346 25.52 -5.43 7.78
N LEU A 347 25.49 -6.62 8.39
CA LEU A 347 24.60 -6.88 9.54
C LEU A 347 25.02 -6.05 10.75
N LEU A 348 26.33 -5.95 11.01
CA LEU A 348 26.84 -5.13 12.11
C LEU A 348 26.51 -3.65 11.90
N ILE A 349 26.70 -3.14 10.68
CA ILE A 349 26.32 -1.76 10.31
C ILE A 349 24.82 -1.55 10.51
N GLY A 350 23.99 -2.47 10.01
CA GLY A 350 22.54 -2.40 10.18
C GLY A 350 22.10 -2.39 11.64
N MET A 351 22.74 -3.19 12.49
CA MET A 351 22.45 -3.18 13.92
C MET A 351 22.99 -1.93 14.63
N LEU A 352 24.11 -1.36 14.19
CA LEU A 352 24.63 -0.08 14.66
C LEU A 352 23.73 1.08 14.23
N GLU A 353 23.15 1.04 13.03
CA GLU A 353 22.14 1.99 12.56
C GLU A 353 20.86 1.86 13.38
N MET A 354 20.38 0.65 13.63
CA MET A 354 19.24 0.40 14.52
C MET A 354 19.49 0.93 15.93
N LYS A 355 20.72 0.76 16.45
CA LYS A 355 21.16 1.35 17.71
C LYS A 355 21.18 2.88 17.66
N LYS A 356 21.66 3.48 16.57
CA LYS A 356 21.63 4.93 16.36
C LYS A 356 20.20 5.45 16.41
N VAL A 357 19.27 4.78 15.73
CA VAL A 357 17.83 5.08 15.74
C VAL A 357 17.24 4.94 17.15
N LEU A 358 17.64 3.91 17.89
CA LEU A 358 17.25 3.69 19.29
C LEU A 358 17.72 4.82 20.21
N LEU A 359 18.99 5.22 20.08
CA LEU A 359 19.60 6.28 20.86
C LEU A 359 18.95 7.64 20.57
N THR A 360 18.73 7.98 19.30
CA THR A 360 18.07 9.25 18.93
C THR A 360 16.61 9.30 19.39
N SER A 361 15.88 8.19 19.29
CA SER A 361 14.50 8.11 19.79
C SER A 361 14.41 8.24 21.31
N SER A 362 15.40 7.73 22.05
CA SER A 362 15.44 7.80 23.52
C SER A 362 15.77 9.21 24.03
N VAL A 363 16.63 9.94 23.32
CA VAL A 363 16.97 11.34 23.65
C VAL A 363 15.78 12.27 23.39
N GLY A 364 14.99 12.02 22.35
CA GLY A 364 13.74 12.77 22.10
C GLY A 364 12.72 12.63 23.23
N LEU A 365 12.55 11.41 23.75
CA LEU A 365 11.68 11.13 24.91
C LEU A 365 12.14 11.84 26.19
N LEU A 366 13.45 11.87 26.45
CA LEU A 366 14.03 12.60 27.57
C LEU A 366 13.88 14.13 27.42
N GLY A 367 14.00 14.65 26.19
CA GLY A 367 13.75 16.06 25.89
C GLY A 367 12.31 16.48 26.17
N CYS A 368 11.33 15.67 25.76
CA CYS A 368 9.92 15.95 26.04
C CYS A 368 9.59 15.84 27.54
N MET A 369 10.18 14.89 28.26
CA MET A 369 9.98 14.78 29.72
C MET A 369 10.58 15.97 30.47
N LEU A 370 11.75 16.48 30.06
CA LEU A 370 12.37 17.65 30.67
C LEU A 370 11.61 18.95 30.39
N GLN A 371 11.01 19.09 29.19
CA GLN A 371 10.13 20.24 28.88
C GLN A 371 8.82 20.20 29.67
N GLY A 372 8.26 19.00 29.92
CA GLY A 372 7.07 18.84 30.76
C GLY A 372 7.30 19.11 32.26
N MET A 373 8.55 19.13 32.72
CA MET A 373 8.92 19.45 34.11
C MET A 373 9.30 20.93 34.32
N GLN A 374 9.29 21.75 33.26
CA GLN A 374 9.55 23.20 33.33
C GLN A 374 8.27 24.05 33.28
N VAL A 375 7.10 23.42 33.43
CA VAL A 375 5.78 24.05 33.64
C VAL A 375 5.34 23.74 35.06
#